data_AF-A0A452ZPQ1-F1
#
_entry.id   AF-A0A452ZPQ1-F1
#
_cell.length_a   1.000
_cell.length_b   1.000
_cell.length_c   1.000
_cell.angle_alpha   90.00
_cell.angle_beta   90.00
_cell.angle_gamma   90.00
#
_symmetry.space_group_name_H-M   'P 1'
#
loop_
_entity.id
_entity.type
_entity.pdbx_description
1 polymer ?
#
loop_
_entity_poly.entity_id
_entity_poly.type
_entity_poly.pdbx_seq_one_letter_code
_entity_poly.pdbx_strand_id
1 'polypeptide(L)'
;MDSLTFGATRFVRHLMDPSSRKIPVMEFEVAKILEELQFTMDQFIDLCILCGCDYCDSIKGIGGLTALKLIRQHGSIEGILENINKDKYQIPEDWPYQEARRMFKEPDVTLDIPELKWTAPDEEGLVNFLVKENGFNQDRVTKAP
;
A
#
# COMPACT_ATOMS: atom_id res chain seq x y z
N MET A 1 -0.50 0.96 -1.95
CA MET A 1 -0.80 2.22 -1.21
C MET A 1 -0.79 1.93 0.28
N ASP A 2 -1.36 0.80 0.68
CA ASP A 2 -1.02 0.02 1.88
C ASP A 2 0.45 0.05 2.35
N SER A 3 1.45 0.21 1.49
CA SER A 3 2.84 0.43 1.94
C SER A 3 2.94 1.59 2.96
N LEU A 4 2.10 2.62 2.82
CA LEU A 4 2.00 3.71 3.80
C LEU A 4 1.47 3.21 5.15
N THR A 5 0.48 2.31 5.19
CA THR A 5 -0.09 1.76 6.43
C THR A 5 0.87 0.79 7.13
N PHE A 6 1.78 0.15 6.39
CA PHE A 6 2.92 -0.61 6.94
C PHE A 6 4.06 0.27 7.49
N GLY A 7 3.92 1.60 7.45
CA GLY A 7 4.90 2.52 8.02
C GLY A 7 6.05 2.90 7.08
N ALA A 8 5.93 2.66 5.77
CA ALA A 8 6.91 3.18 4.81
C ALA A 8 6.96 4.72 4.89
N THR A 9 8.09 5.28 5.31
CA THR A 9 8.23 6.73 5.53
C THR A 9 7.97 7.54 4.27
N ARG A 10 8.34 6.98 3.11
CA ARG A 10 8.12 7.53 1.77
C ARG A 10 7.61 6.44 0.84
N PHE A 11 6.62 6.78 0.03
CA PHE A 11 6.06 5.90 -0.98
C PHE A 11 6.11 6.60 -2.35
N VAL A 12 6.66 5.91 -3.35
CA VAL A 12 6.79 6.43 -4.71
C VAL A 12 5.84 5.67 -5.63
N ARG A 13 5.05 6.40 -6.42
CA ARG A 13 4.13 5.87 -7.42
C ARG A 13 4.54 6.33 -8.82
N HIS A 14 4.20 5.52 -9.82
CA HIS A 14 4.48 5.78 -11.24
C HIS A 14 5.96 5.71 -11.65
N LEU A 15 6.85 5.21 -10.78
CA LEU A 15 8.26 5.00 -11.14
C LEU A 15 8.44 3.95 -12.24
N MET A 16 7.66 2.87 -12.18
CA MET A 16 7.70 1.76 -13.15
C MET A 16 6.76 1.95 -14.34
N ASP A 17 6.04 3.08 -14.43
CA ASP A 17 5.16 3.32 -15.56
C ASP A 17 5.99 3.56 -16.84
N PRO A 18 5.53 3.04 -18.00
CA PRO A 18 6.20 3.32 -19.26
C PRO A 18 6.28 4.82 -19.52
N SER A 19 7.44 5.29 -19.98
CA SER A 19 7.66 6.70 -20.33
C SER A 19 6.65 7.24 -21.35
N SER A 20 6.07 6.37 -22.18
CA SER A 20 5.00 6.70 -23.12
C SER A 20 3.72 7.22 -22.46
N ARG A 21 3.44 6.84 -21.20
CA ARG A 21 2.26 7.32 -20.45
C ARG A 21 2.40 8.77 -19.99
N LYS A 22 3.63 9.31 -19.92
CA LYS A 22 3.93 10.69 -19.50
C LYS A 22 3.29 11.08 -18.15
N ILE A 23 3.12 10.12 -17.24
CA ILE A 23 2.62 10.36 -15.89
C ILE A 23 3.83 10.73 -15.03
N PRO A 24 3.80 11.85 -14.28
CA PRO A 24 4.89 12.21 -13.41
C PRO A 24 5.00 11.21 -12.25
N VAL A 25 6.23 10.96 -11.82
CA VAL A 25 6.49 10.23 -10.58
C VAL A 25 5.88 11.02 -9.42
N MET A 26 5.12 10.34 -8.57
CA MET A 26 4.51 10.94 -7.38
C MET A 26 5.17 10.37 -6.13
N GLU A 27 5.40 11.25 -5.16
CA GLU A 27 5.96 10.89 -3.86
C GLU A 27 4.98 11.27 -2.75
N PHE A 28 4.82 10.36 -1.80
CA PHE A 28 3.97 10.52 -0.62
C PHE A 28 4.83 10.32 0.62
N GLU A 29 4.76 11.26 1.56
CA GLU A 29 5.50 11.21 2.83
C GLU A 29 4.52 11.04 3.98
N VAL A 30 4.66 9.95 4.75
CA VAL A 30 3.72 9.62 5.83
C VAL A 30 3.63 10.75 6.86
N ALA A 31 4.77 11.37 7.20
CA ALA A 31 4.79 12.47 8.17
C ALA A 31 3.88 13.64 7.75
N LYS A 32 3.91 14.04 6.46
CA LYS A 32 3.04 15.10 5.94
C LYS A 32 1.58 14.70 5.91
N ILE A 33 1.28 13.45 5.54
CA ILE A 33 -0.09 12.92 5.55
C ILE A 33 -0.68 12.97 6.96
N LEU A 34 0.08 12.48 7.95
CA LEU A 34 -0.35 12.47 9.35
C LEU A 34 -0.53 13.89 9.90
N GLU A 35 0.38 14.82 9.55
CA GLU A 35 0.30 16.23 9.93
C GLU A 35 -0.96 16.91 9.34
N GLU A 36 -1.19 16.77 8.03
CA GLU A 36 -2.33 17.38 7.35
C GLU A 36 -3.68 16.80 7.81
N LEU A 37 -3.72 15.50 8.09
CA LEU A 37 -4.92 14.84 8.63
C LEU A 37 -5.11 15.12 10.13
N GLN A 38 -4.05 15.54 10.83
CA GLN A 38 -3.93 15.63 12.29
C GLN A 38 -4.16 14.29 12.99
N PHE A 39 -3.64 13.22 12.40
CA PHE A 39 -3.84 11.85 12.84
C PHE A 39 -2.56 11.23 13.40
N THR A 40 -2.73 10.30 14.33
CA THR A 40 -1.69 9.33 14.68
C THR A 40 -1.61 8.24 13.61
N MET A 41 -0.51 7.47 13.61
CA MET A 41 -0.37 6.32 12.71
C MET A 41 -1.47 5.28 12.94
N ASP A 42 -1.87 5.04 14.19
CA ASP A 42 -2.95 4.11 14.53
C ASP A 42 -4.30 4.56 13.95
N GLN A 43 -4.62 5.86 14.04
CA GLN A 43 -5.81 6.44 13.42
C GLN A 43 -5.79 6.35 11.89
N PHE A 44 -4.60 6.51 11.29
CA PHE A 44 -4.44 6.40 9.86
C PHE A 44 -4.63 4.95 9.37
N ILE A 45 -4.11 3.96 10.11
CA ILE A 45 -4.36 2.54 9.83
C ILE A 45 -5.86 2.24 9.90
N ASP A 46 -6.54 2.69 10.96
CA ASP A 46 -7.98 2.53 11.12
C ASP A 46 -8.78 3.18 10.00
N LEU A 47 -8.39 4.39 9.59
CA LEU A 47 -8.97 5.06 8.44
C LEU A 47 -8.85 4.20 7.19
N CYS A 48 -7.68 3.64 6.91
CA CYS A 48 -7.44 2.82 5.73
C CYS A 48 -8.22 1.50 5.76
N ILE A 49 -8.33 0.84 6.92
CA ILE A 49 -9.17 -0.34 7.08
C ILE A 49 -10.64 -0.02 6.75
N LEU A 50 -11.15 1.11 7.28
CA LEU A 50 -12.52 1.57 7.00
C LEU A 50 -12.75 1.97 5.54
N CYS A 51 -11.72 2.47 4.85
CA CYS A 51 -11.77 2.76 3.42
C CYS A 51 -11.81 1.49 2.56
N GLY A 52 -11.46 0.34 3.14
CA GLY A 52 -11.26 -0.93 2.46
C GLY A 52 -9.78 -1.27 2.36
N CYS A 53 -9.43 -2.48 2.79
CA CYS A 53 -8.11 -3.07 2.66
C CYS A 53 -8.24 -4.52 2.15
N ASP A 54 -7.12 -5.13 1.77
CA ASP A 54 -7.11 -6.49 1.22
C ASP A 54 -7.20 -7.59 2.31
N TYR A 55 -7.19 -7.21 3.59
CA TYR A 55 -7.05 -8.14 4.73
C TYR A 55 -8.36 -8.43 5.47
N CYS A 56 -9.40 -7.63 5.26
CA CYS A 56 -10.72 -7.84 5.84
C CYS A 56 -11.79 -7.11 5.02
N ASP A 57 -13.06 -7.47 5.21
CA ASP A 57 -14.18 -6.74 4.61
C ASP A 57 -14.25 -5.28 5.10
N SER A 58 -15.11 -4.48 4.46
CA SER A 58 -15.42 -3.12 4.89
C SER A 58 -16.89 -2.98 5.27
N ILE A 59 -17.22 -1.94 6.05
CA ILE A 59 -18.59 -1.64 6.42
C ILE A 59 -19.30 -0.98 5.22
N LYS A 60 -20.33 -1.65 4.69
CA LYS A 60 -21.09 -1.15 3.54
C LYS A 60 -21.65 0.26 3.80
N GLY A 61 -21.38 1.18 2.88
CA GLY A 61 -21.81 2.58 2.98
C GLY A 61 -20.83 3.50 3.72
N ILE A 62 -19.70 2.98 4.22
CA ILE A 62 -18.57 3.76 4.69
C ILE A 62 -17.50 3.76 3.59
N GLY A 63 -17.33 4.91 2.94
CA GLY A 63 -16.19 5.18 2.06
C GLY A 63 -15.27 6.24 2.67
N GLY A 64 -14.21 6.65 1.94
CA GLY A 64 -13.15 7.48 2.51
C GLY A 64 -13.58 8.77 3.21
N LEU A 65 -14.53 9.53 2.65
CA LEU A 65 -15.03 10.75 3.30
C LEU A 65 -15.81 10.46 4.59
N THR A 66 -16.58 9.37 4.64
CA THR A 66 -17.33 8.96 5.82
C THR A 66 -16.38 8.41 6.87
N ALA A 67 -15.43 7.56 6.48
CA ALA A 67 -14.39 7.02 7.36
C ALA A 67 -13.57 8.14 8.02
N LEU A 68 -13.14 9.14 7.25
CA LEU A 68 -12.39 10.29 7.76
C LEU A 68 -13.18 11.06 8.84
N LYS A 69 -14.48 11.29 8.62
CA LYS A 69 -15.34 11.96 9.59
C LYS A 69 -15.49 11.13 10.87
N LEU A 70 -15.72 9.83 10.71
CA LEU A 70 -15.92 8.91 11.84
C LEU A 70 -14.66 8.77 12.69
N ILE A 71 -13.48 8.65 12.08
CA ILE A 71 -12.21 8.59 12.83
C ILE A 71 -11.92 9.91 13.54
N ARG A 72 -12.21 11.07 12.93
CA ARG A 72 -12.10 12.37 13.61
C ARG A 72 -13.01 12.49 14.84
N GLN A 73 -14.20 11.89 14.78
CA GLN A 73 -15.19 11.99 15.86
C GLN A 73 -14.93 10.99 16.99
N HIS A 74 -14.50 9.78 16.65
CA HIS A 74 -14.49 8.65 17.59
C HIS A 74 -13.09 8.09 17.86
N GLY A 75 -12.07 8.51 17.12
CA GLY A 75 -10.67 8.21 17.36
C GLY A 75 -10.20 6.82 16.95
N SER A 76 -11.05 5.79 16.95
CA SER A 76 -10.71 4.42 16.55
C SER A 76 -11.91 3.67 15.98
N ILE A 77 -11.66 2.53 15.34
CA ILE A 77 -12.73 1.62 14.87
C ILE A 77 -13.64 1.21 16.04
N GLU A 78 -13.07 0.86 17.20
CA GLU A 78 -13.82 0.52 18.41
C GLU A 78 -14.80 1.63 18.81
N GLY A 79 -14.29 2.87 18.91
CA GLY A 79 -15.12 4.02 19.25
C GLY A 79 -16.23 4.28 18.23
N ILE A 80 -15.98 3.98 16.95
CA ILE A 80 -17.00 4.05 15.90
C ILE A 80 -18.06 2.99 16.11
N LEU A 81 -17.69 1.73 16.33
CA LEU A 81 -18.62 0.60 16.50
C LEU A 81 -19.55 0.79 17.71
N GLU A 82 -19.07 1.46 18.76
CA GLU A 82 -19.89 1.82 19.94
C GLU A 82 -20.93 2.91 19.65
N ASN A 83 -20.65 3.83 18.72
CA ASN A 83 -21.45 5.04 18.50
C ASN A 83 -22.19 5.09 17.15
N ILE A 84 -21.93 4.14 16.26
CA ILE A 84 -22.49 4.14 14.91
C ILE A 84 -23.97 3.70 14.90
N ASN A 85 -24.75 4.29 14.01
CA ASN A 85 -26.13 3.88 13.77
C ASN A 85 -26.16 2.51 13.06
N LYS A 86 -26.48 1.45 13.83
CA LYS A 86 -26.54 0.07 13.36
C LYS A 86 -27.71 -0.24 12.40
N ASP A 87 -28.76 0.58 12.41
CA ASP A 87 -29.86 0.44 11.43
C ASP A 87 -29.43 0.91 10.03
N LYS A 88 -28.51 1.89 10.00
CA LYS A 88 -27.98 2.45 8.75
C LYS A 88 -26.77 1.68 8.23
N TYR A 89 -25.88 1.26 9.12
CA TYR A 89 -24.60 0.63 8.75
C TYR A 89 -24.58 -0.82 9.20
N GLN A 90 -24.51 -1.72 8.23
CA GLN A 90 -24.38 -3.15 8.47
C GLN A 90 -22.92 -3.50 8.68
N ILE A 91 -22.58 -3.80 9.93
CA ILE A 91 -21.25 -4.28 10.31
C ILE A 91 -21.18 -5.77 9.97
N PRO A 92 -20.14 -6.25 9.26
CA PRO A 92 -19.96 -7.67 9.01
C PRO A 92 -19.94 -8.47 10.32
N GLU A 93 -20.56 -9.66 10.32
CA GLU A 93 -20.44 -10.60 11.44
C GLU A 93 -18.99 -11.09 11.52
N ASP A 94 -18.45 -11.19 12.75
CA ASP A 94 -17.06 -11.58 13.01
C ASP A 94 -16.01 -10.78 12.23
N TRP A 95 -16.23 -9.47 12.05
CA TRP A 95 -15.34 -8.60 11.28
C TRP A 95 -13.90 -8.55 11.84
N PRO A 96 -12.89 -9.11 11.15
CA PRO A 96 -11.55 -9.33 11.71
C PRO A 96 -10.63 -8.10 11.51
N TYR A 97 -11.14 -6.91 11.81
CA TYR A 97 -10.37 -5.67 11.61
C TYR A 97 -9.17 -5.57 12.57
N GLN A 98 -9.23 -6.26 13.72
CA GLN A 98 -8.15 -6.25 14.72
C GLN A 98 -6.94 -7.04 14.20
N GLU A 99 -7.18 -8.15 13.52
CA GLU A 99 -6.16 -8.96 12.84
C GLU A 99 -5.53 -8.17 11.69
N ALA A 100 -6.35 -7.49 10.88
CA ALA A 100 -5.87 -6.60 9.83
C ALA A 100 -5.00 -5.46 10.40
N ARG A 101 -5.46 -4.80 11.47
CA ARG A 101 -4.69 -3.75 12.17
C ARG A 101 -3.37 -4.30 12.70
N ARG A 102 -3.38 -5.51 13.29
CA ARG A 102 -2.16 -6.15 13.78
C ARG A 102 -1.18 -6.43 12.65
N MET A 103 -1.64 -6.95 11.51
CA MET A 103 -0.77 -7.15 10.34
C MET A 103 -0.09 -5.85 9.88
N PHE A 104 -0.79 -4.72 9.89
CA PHE A 104 -0.18 -3.43 9.55
C PHE A 104 0.86 -2.95 10.56
N LYS A 105 0.63 -3.19 11.86
CA LYS A 105 1.51 -2.73 12.95
C LYS A 105 2.71 -3.66 13.19
N GLU A 106 2.50 -4.95 12.99
CA GLU A 106 3.46 -6.02 13.25
C GLU A 106 3.62 -6.90 12.00
N PRO A 107 4.03 -6.33 10.85
CA PRO A 107 4.22 -7.12 9.64
C PRO A 107 5.42 -8.05 9.80
N ASP A 108 5.31 -9.25 9.23
CA ASP A 108 6.43 -10.17 9.12
C ASP A 108 7.42 -9.65 8.07
N VAL A 109 8.53 -9.07 8.52
CA VAL A 109 9.55 -8.44 7.67
C VAL A 109 10.94 -8.93 8.06
N THR A 110 11.82 -9.04 7.05
CA THR A 110 13.24 -9.31 7.32
C THR A 110 13.96 -8.03 7.73
N LEU A 111 14.72 -8.12 8.82
CA LEU A 111 15.67 -7.08 9.23
C LEU A 111 17.10 -7.39 8.76
N ASP A 112 17.34 -8.63 8.32
CA ASP A 112 18.61 -9.06 7.75
C ASP A 112 18.63 -8.70 6.26
N ILE A 113 18.91 -7.43 5.97
CA ILE A 113 19.00 -6.90 4.62
C ILE A 113 20.47 -6.95 4.19
N PRO A 114 20.84 -7.78 3.19
CA PRO A 114 22.21 -7.85 2.72
C PRO A 114 22.62 -6.53 2.04
N GLU A 115 23.93 -6.31 1.92
CA GLU A 115 24.47 -5.18 1.16
C GLU A 115 24.02 -5.28 -0.31
N LEU A 116 23.24 -4.32 -0.77
CA LEU A 116 22.78 -4.26 -2.15
C LEU A 116 23.90 -3.77 -3.07
N LYS A 117 24.31 -4.61 -4.02
CA LYS A 117 25.35 -4.29 -5.01
C LYS A 117 24.77 -4.39 -6.41
N TRP A 118 24.97 -3.32 -7.19
CA TRP A 118 24.73 -3.33 -8.62
C TRP A 118 26.02 -3.69 -9.33
N THR A 119 26.03 -4.79 -10.07
CA THR A 119 27.14 -5.23 -10.91
C THR A 119 26.76 -5.14 -12.38
N ALA A 120 27.74 -5.24 -13.27
CA ALA A 120 27.48 -5.36 -14.70
C ALA A 120 26.59 -6.60 -14.97
N PRO A 121 25.64 -6.52 -15.92
CA PRO A 121 24.82 -7.66 -16.31
C PRO A 121 25.65 -8.73 -17.04
N ASP A 122 25.22 -9.98 -16.94
CA ASP A 122 25.72 -11.08 -17.78
C ASP A 122 25.07 -11.02 -19.16
N GLU A 123 25.73 -10.34 -20.11
CA GLU A 123 25.20 -10.15 -21.47
C GLU A 123 24.95 -11.46 -22.22
N GLU A 124 25.87 -12.43 -22.11
CA GLU A 124 25.73 -13.72 -22.78
C GLU A 124 24.56 -14.52 -22.19
N GLY A 125 24.46 -14.54 -20.86
CA GLY A 125 23.35 -15.15 -20.14
C GLY A 125 22.00 -14.52 -20.50
N LEU A 126 21.93 -13.18 -20.60
CA LEU A 126 20.73 -12.46 -21.01
C LEU A 126 20.30 -12.80 -22.44
N VAL A 127 21.24 -12.86 -23.40
CA VAL A 127 20.92 -13.25 -24.78
C VAL A 127 20.46 -14.70 -24.83
N ASN A 128 21.13 -15.61 -24.12
CA ASN A 128 20.72 -17.01 -24.08
C ASN A 128 19.29 -17.16 -23.54
N PHE A 129 18.99 -16.58 -22.38
CA PHE A 129 17.68 -16.67 -21.75
C PHE A 129 16.60 -15.94 -22.57
N LEU A 130 16.79 -14.66 -22.89
CA LEU A 130 15.74 -13.87 -23.54
C LEU A 130 15.55 -14.25 -25.01
N VAL A 131 16.62 -14.40 -25.79
CA VAL A 131 16.51 -14.60 -27.25
C VAL A 131 16.33 -16.08 -27.58
N LYS A 132 17.24 -16.95 -27.11
CA LYS A 132 17.26 -18.36 -27.54
C LYS A 132 16.15 -19.17 -26.88
N GLU A 133 15.93 -18.99 -25.58
CA GLU A 133 14.92 -19.76 -24.83
C GLU A 133 13.53 -19.12 -24.90
N ASN A 134 13.43 -17.78 -24.85
CA ASN A 134 12.16 -17.07 -24.77
C ASN A 134 11.77 -16.30 -26.04
N GLY A 135 12.58 -16.36 -27.12
CA GLY A 135 12.22 -15.82 -28.44
C GLY A 135 12.13 -14.29 -28.54
N PHE A 136 12.72 -13.54 -27.61
CA PHE A 136 12.78 -12.08 -27.71
C PHE A 136 13.64 -11.65 -28.90
N ASN A 137 13.32 -10.48 -29.47
CA ASN A 137 14.08 -9.92 -30.57
C ASN A 137 15.51 -9.54 -30.12
N GLN A 138 16.52 -10.15 -30.74
CA GLN A 138 17.93 -9.96 -30.38
C GLN A 138 18.38 -8.51 -30.44
N ASP A 139 18.07 -7.79 -31.52
CA ASP A 139 18.47 -6.39 -31.68
C ASP A 139 17.93 -5.49 -30.57
N ARG A 140 16.73 -5.78 -30.05
CA ARG A 140 16.15 -5.03 -28.93
C ARG A 140 16.83 -5.33 -27.61
N VAL A 141 17.25 -6.58 -27.41
CA VAL A 141 17.95 -7.01 -26.19
C VAL A 141 19.36 -6.42 -26.16
N THR A 142 20.10 -6.47 -27.27
CA THR A 142 21.49 -6.00 -27.33
C THR A 142 21.65 -4.49 -27.48
N LYS A 143 20.59 -3.76 -27.87
CA LYS A 143 20.57 -2.29 -27.95
C LYS A 143 19.95 -1.63 -26.72
N ALA A 144 19.42 -2.40 -25.78
CA ALA A 144 18.96 -1.85 -24.51
C ALA A 144 20.17 -1.25 -23.77
N PRO A 145 20.10 0.02 -23.34
CA PRO A 145 21.18 0.69 -22.63
C PRO A 145 21.45 0.10 -21.24
#